data_AF-A0A7S0L2S0-F1
#
_entry.id   AF-A0A7S0L2S0-F1
#
_cell.length_a   1.000
_cell.length_b   1.000
_cell.length_c   1.000
_cell.angle_alpha   90.00
_cell.angle_beta   90.00
_cell.angle_gamma   90.00
#
_symmetry.space_group_name_H-M   'P 1'
#
loop_
_entity.id
_entity.type
_entity.pdbx_description
1 polymer ?
#
loop_
_entity_poly.entity_id
_entity_poly.type
_entity_poly.pdbx_seq_one_letter_code
_entity_poly.pdbx_strand_id
1 'polypeptide(L)'
;KPRRGRAAFLGAMVGEAPSYKEVLAKVNSVLHVSGLNDSVWSIRDCNSGLFVLLFKKLFTYSRAGYKLPGIISQPANMEEHVSNYEKLLRAISEDVIEMDLSHISPRKLADGDNWALFNLAEIFSELCDLLLQHEDDDCQRPSDPHSAEG
;
A
#
# COMPACT_ATOMS: atom_id res chain seq x y z
N LYS A 1 9.39 15.83 16.75
CA LYS A 1 8.08 16.47 16.43
C LYS A 1 7.26 15.44 15.67
N PRO A 2 6.18 14.86 16.22
CA PRO A 2 5.37 13.93 15.46
C PRO A 2 4.43 14.73 14.56
N ARG A 3 4.49 14.52 13.25
CA ARG A 3 3.55 15.13 12.31
C ARG A 3 2.22 14.39 12.40
N ARG A 4 1.33 14.94 13.21
CA ARG A 4 -0.12 14.67 13.19
C ARG A 4 -0.66 15.09 11.82
N GLY A 5 -1.30 14.18 11.10
CA GLY A 5 -2.05 14.51 9.89
C GLY A 5 -2.63 13.31 9.15
N ARG A 6 -3.74 12.76 9.67
CA ARG A 6 -4.74 11.91 8.98
C ARG A 6 -4.23 10.60 8.34
N ALA A 7 -4.31 9.54 9.13
CA ALA A 7 -4.56 8.21 8.62
C ALA A 7 -6.00 7.87 8.99
N ALA A 8 -6.91 7.82 8.01
CA ALA A 8 -8.32 7.53 8.23
C ALA A 8 -8.56 6.00 8.31
N PHE A 9 -7.60 5.23 8.84
CA PHE A 9 -7.60 3.77 8.80
C PHE A 9 -8.64 3.07 9.69
N LEU A 10 -9.67 3.77 10.15
CA LEU A 10 -10.68 3.19 11.03
C LEU A 10 -12.08 3.74 10.75
N GLY A 11 -12.60 3.43 9.57
CA GLY A 11 -14.05 3.37 9.39
C GLY A 11 -14.56 2.05 9.97
N ALA A 12 -15.25 2.10 11.11
CA ALA A 12 -16.00 0.95 11.61
C ALA A 12 -16.90 0.40 10.50
N MET A 13 -16.79 -0.89 10.18
CA MET A 13 -17.59 -1.54 9.14
C MET A 13 -19.07 -1.56 9.54
N VAL A 14 -19.80 -0.53 9.11
CA VAL A 14 -21.26 -0.51 9.09
C VAL A 14 -21.66 -0.44 7.62
N GLY A 15 -21.83 -1.59 6.98
CA GLY A 15 -22.18 -1.65 5.55
C GLY A 15 -22.16 -3.06 4.96
N GLU A 16 -22.69 -3.17 3.74
CA GLU A 16 -22.57 -4.37 2.92
C GLU A 16 -21.10 -4.57 2.51
N ALA A 17 -20.67 -5.84 2.39
CA ALA A 17 -19.32 -6.13 1.96
C ALA A 17 -19.08 -5.64 0.52
N PRO A 18 -17.88 -5.10 0.22
CA PRO A 18 -17.57 -4.71 -1.16
C PRO A 18 -17.70 -5.94 -2.06
N SER A 19 -18.34 -5.73 -3.20
CA SER A 19 -18.39 -6.71 -4.28
C SER A 19 -16.97 -6.97 -4.81
N TYR A 20 -16.76 -8.14 -5.42
CA TYR A 20 -15.46 -8.44 -6.04
C TYR A 20 -15.07 -7.40 -7.10
N LYS A 21 -16.05 -6.76 -7.77
CA LYS A 21 -15.80 -5.71 -8.76
C LYS A 21 -15.22 -4.45 -8.10
N GLU A 22 -15.72 -4.06 -6.95
CA GLU A 22 -15.21 -2.91 -6.19
C GLU A 22 -13.81 -3.18 -5.66
N VAL A 23 -13.56 -4.41 -5.18
CA VAL A 23 -12.21 -4.85 -4.79
C VAL A 23 -11.24 -4.74 -5.96
N LEU A 24 -11.58 -5.31 -7.12
CA LEU A 24 -10.74 -5.27 -8.31
C LEU A 24 -10.51 -3.84 -8.81
N ALA A 25 -11.56 -3.01 -8.82
CA ALA A 25 -11.44 -1.61 -9.20
C ALA A 25 -10.49 -0.86 -8.26
N LYS A 26 -10.58 -1.11 -6.95
CA LYS A 26 -9.68 -0.49 -5.98
C LYS A 26 -8.24 -0.97 -6.14
N VAL A 27 -8.01 -2.27 -6.25
CA VAL A 27 -6.66 -2.84 -6.48
C VAL A 27 -6.05 -2.29 -7.77
N ASN A 28 -6.80 -2.26 -8.88
CA ASN A 28 -6.32 -1.70 -10.15
C ASN A 28 -6.01 -0.21 -10.05
N SER A 29 -6.81 0.56 -9.32
CA SER A 29 -6.51 1.97 -9.04
C SER A 29 -5.14 2.12 -8.36
N VAL A 30 -4.86 1.31 -7.33
CA VAL A 30 -3.57 1.33 -6.62
C VAL A 30 -2.41 0.91 -7.53
N LEU A 31 -2.59 -0.12 -8.38
CA LEU A 31 -1.56 -0.54 -9.34
C LEU A 31 -1.21 0.56 -10.33
N HIS A 32 -2.20 1.35 -10.76
CA HIS A 32 -1.98 2.47 -11.65
C HIS A 32 -1.26 3.62 -10.95
N VAL A 33 -1.76 4.06 -9.78
CA VAL A 33 -1.18 5.18 -9.03
C VAL A 33 0.24 4.88 -8.54
N SER A 34 0.55 3.62 -8.20
CA SER A 34 1.91 3.19 -7.84
C SER A 34 2.88 3.10 -9.03
N GLY A 35 2.41 3.29 -10.27
CA GLY A 35 3.23 3.23 -11.48
C GLY A 35 3.67 1.81 -11.87
N LEU A 36 2.98 0.77 -11.39
CA LEU A 36 3.15 -0.60 -11.93
C LEU A 36 2.49 -0.75 -13.30
N ASN A 37 1.42 0.01 -13.58
CA ASN A 37 0.67 -0.05 -14.84
C ASN A 37 0.22 -1.47 -15.23
N ASP A 38 -0.14 -2.27 -14.22
CA ASP A 38 -0.67 -3.63 -14.38
C ASP A 38 -2.17 -3.66 -14.05
N SER A 39 -2.87 -4.74 -14.38
CA SER A 39 -4.28 -4.92 -14.06
C SER A 39 -4.62 -6.36 -13.71
N VAL A 40 -5.34 -6.51 -12.60
CA VAL A 40 -5.92 -7.78 -12.16
C VAL A 40 -7.36 -7.90 -12.62
N TRP A 41 -7.75 -9.12 -12.99
CA TRP A 41 -9.08 -9.44 -13.51
C TRP A 41 -9.85 -10.40 -12.60
N SER A 42 -9.17 -10.98 -11.60
CA SER A 42 -9.72 -11.94 -10.66
C SER A 42 -9.20 -11.71 -9.25
N ILE A 43 -10.03 -11.99 -8.24
CA ILE A 43 -9.63 -11.96 -6.82
C ILE A 43 -8.44 -12.89 -6.55
N ARG A 44 -8.28 -13.96 -7.33
CA ARG A 44 -7.14 -14.89 -7.22
C ARG A 44 -5.80 -14.23 -7.55
N ASP A 45 -5.82 -13.20 -8.39
CA ASP A 45 -4.62 -12.44 -8.75
C ASP A 45 -4.24 -11.46 -7.62
N CYS A 46 -5.19 -11.10 -6.74
CA CYS A 46 -4.99 -10.28 -5.54
C CYS A 46 -4.34 -11.08 -4.40
N ASN A 47 -3.20 -11.73 -4.67
CA ASN A 47 -2.48 -12.55 -3.71
C ASN A 47 -1.28 -11.82 -3.07
N SER A 48 -0.63 -12.46 -2.09
CA SER A 48 0.45 -11.82 -1.34
C SER A 48 1.65 -11.40 -2.22
N GLY A 49 1.87 -12.07 -3.35
CA GLY A 49 2.91 -11.70 -4.31
C GLY A 49 2.67 -10.32 -4.91
N LEU A 50 1.41 -10.01 -5.29
CA LEU A 50 1.02 -8.70 -5.81
C LEU A 50 1.24 -7.59 -4.79
N PHE A 51 0.77 -7.78 -3.54
CA PHE A 51 0.89 -6.76 -2.50
C PHE A 51 2.34 -6.57 -2.02
N VAL A 52 3.15 -7.62 -2.02
CA VAL A 52 4.61 -7.51 -1.81
C VAL A 52 5.27 -6.74 -2.95
N LEU A 53 4.86 -6.96 -4.20
CA LEU A 53 5.37 -6.22 -5.35
C LEU A 53 5.00 -4.73 -5.26
N LEU A 54 3.76 -4.43 -4.90
CA LEU A 54 3.28 -3.07 -4.61
C LEU A 54 4.12 -2.40 -3.53
N PHE A 55 4.33 -3.06 -2.39
CA PHE A 55 5.18 -2.53 -1.33
C PHE A 55 6.59 -2.25 -1.83
N LYS A 56 7.20 -3.20 -2.55
CA LYS A 56 8.53 -3.00 -3.12
C LYS A 56 8.53 -1.80 -4.07
N LYS A 57 7.54 -1.69 -4.96
CA LYS A 57 7.44 -0.57 -5.90
C LYS A 57 7.42 0.78 -5.16
N LEU A 58 6.61 0.91 -4.12
CA LEU A 58 6.46 2.17 -3.40
C LEU A 58 7.72 2.54 -2.59
N PHE A 59 8.36 1.58 -1.92
CA PHE A 59 9.43 1.89 -0.95
C PHE A 59 10.85 1.61 -1.46
N THR A 60 11.04 0.87 -2.55
CA THR A 60 12.38 0.49 -3.06
C THR A 60 13.10 1.64 -3.76
N TYR A 61 12.37 2.55 -4.44
CA TYR A 61 13.01 3.71 -5.07
C TYR A 61 13.48 4.76 -4.05
N SER A 62 12.80 4.87 -2.90
CA SER A 62 13.14 5.83 -1.85
C SER A 62 14.21 5.32 -0.88
N ARG A 63 14.24 4.00 -0.60
CA ARG A 63 15.26 3.35 0.25
C ARG A 63 16.01 2.27 -0.52
N ALA A 64 17.10 2.66 -1.18
CA ALA A 64 17.99 1.73 -1.87
C ALA A 64 18.34 0.52 -0.98
N GLY A 65 17.89 -0.67 -1.38
CA GLY A 65 18.21 -1.92 -0.70
C GLY A 65 17.20 -2.41 0.34
N TYR A 66 16.03 -1.75 0.52
CA TYR A 66 15.00 -2.29 1.42
C TYR A 66 14.46 -3.63 0.88
N LYS A 67 14.69 -4.70 1.65
CA LYS A 67 14.14 -6.03 1.39
C LYS A 67 13.28 -6.40 2.58
N LEU A 68 12.02 -6.81 2.36
CA LEU A 68 11.25 -7.45 3.43
C LEU A 68 11.94 -8.79 3.75
N PRO A 69 12.52 -8.95 4.95
CA PRO A 69 13.18 -10.19 5.31
C PRO A 69 12.16 -11.32 5.43
N GLY A 70 12.53 -12.53 4.99
CA GLY A 70 11.70 -13.72 5.18
C GLY A 70 10.47 -13.83 4.27
N ILE A 71 10.34 -13.00 3.23
CA ILE A 71 9.32 -13.18 2.20
C ILE A 71 9.64 -14.42 1.36
N ILE A 72 8.61 -15.25 1.16
CA ILE A 72 8.63 -16.41 0.28
C ILE A 72 8.33 -15.90 -1.14
N SER A 73 9.31 -15.98 -2.04
CA SER A 73 9.22 -15.41 -3.40
C SER A 73 8.16 -16.08 -4.28
N GLN A 74 7.91 -17.37 -4.08
CA GLN A 74 6.94 -18.17 -4.84
C GLN A 74 6.06 -18.95 -3.87
N PRO A 75 5.11 -18.28 -3.19
CA PRO A 75 4.20 -18.95 -2.28
C PRO A 75 3.36 -19.99 -3.04
N ALA A 76 3.44 -21.24 -2.62
CA ALA A 76 2.78 -22.38 -3.26
C ALA A 76 1.47 -22.79 -2.56
N ASN A 77 1.26 -22.34 -1.32
CA ASN A 77 0.10 -22.70 -0.52
C ASN A 77 -0.39 -21.54 0.36
N MET A 78 -1.57 -21.74 0.97
CA MET A 78 -2.23 -20.72 1.79
C MET A 78 -1.36 -20.25 2.96
N GLU A 79 -0.69 -21.16 3.68
CA GLU A 79 0.12 -20.80 4.85
C GLU A 79 1.34 -19.95 4.46
N GLU A 80 1.92 -20.19 3.30
CA GLU A 80 2.98 -19.34 2.76
C GLU A 80 2.46 -17.95 2.37
N HIS A 81 1.25 -17.86 1.82
CA HIS A 81 0.59 -16.57 1.60
C HIS A 81 0.31 -15.84 2.91
N VAL A 82 -0.21 -16.53 3.92
CA VAL A 82 -0.44 -16.00 5.28
C VAL A 82 0.86 -15.45 5.86
N SER A 83 1.94 -16.23 5.81
CA SER A 83 3.25 -15.83 6.33
C SER A 83 3.84 -14.63 5.60
N ASN A 84 3.57 -14.48 4.31
CA ASN A 84 3.95 -13.27 3.56
C ASN A 84 3.11 -12.05 3.98
N TYR A 85 1.80 -12.22 4.15
CA TYR A 85 0.92 -11.14 4.59
C TYR A 85 1.24 -10.66 6.00
N GLU A 86 1.56 -11.56 6.93
CA GLU A 86 2.01 -11.19 8.28
C GLU A 86 3.23 -10.28 8.25
N LYS A 87 4.25 -10.67 7.47
CA LYS A 87 5.48 -9.88 7.33
C LYS A 87 5.21 -8.55 6.63
N LEU A 88 4.33 -8.54 5.64
CA LEU A 88 3.94 -7.33 4.93
C LEU A 88 3.20 -6.35 5.85
N LEU A 89 2.16 -6.80 6.54
CA LEU A 89 1.38 -5.96 7.46
C LEU A 89 2.25 -5.44 8.59
N ARG A 90 3.15 -6.28 9.11
CA ARG A 90 4.13 -5.87 10.13
C ARG A 90 5.07 -4.79 9.60
N ALA A 91 5.62 -4.94 8.41
CA ALA A 91 6.48 -3.92 7.79
C ALA A 91 5.73 -2.60 7.57
N ILE A 92 4.48 -2.63 7.09
CA ILE A 92 3.67 -1.42 6.94
C ILE A 92 3.43 -0.76 8.31
N SER A 93 2.97 -1.54 9.29
CA SER A 93 2.67 -1.08 10.64
C SER A 93 3.89 -0.48 11.34
N GLU A 94 5.03 -1.18 11.34
CA GLU A 94 6.23 -0.80 12.09
C GLU A 94 7.10 0.22 11.35
N ASP A 95 7.30 0.07 10.03
CA ASP A 95 8.31 0.84 9.29
C ASP A 95 7.76 2.02 8.47
N VAL A 96 6.43 2.07 8.26
CA VAL A 96 5.80 3.05 7.36
C VAL A 96 4.84 3.97 8.10
N ILE A 97 3.78 3.43 8.72
CA ILE A 97 2.71 4.25 9.30
C ILE A 97 2.77 4.36 10.83
N GLU A 98 3.58 3.54 11.51
CA GLU A 98 3.64 3.46 12.98
C GLU A 98 2.24 3.27 13.63
N MET A 99 1.38 2.45 13.00
CA MET A 99 -0.01 2.23 13.40
C MET A 99 -0.42 0.76 13.34
N ASP A 100 -1.28 0.35 14.27
CA ASP A 100 -1.76 -1.03 14.37
C ASP A 100 -2.68 -1.45 13.21
N LEU A 101 -2.32 -2.55 12.55
CA LEU A 101 -3.08 -3.20 11.48
C LEU A 101 -3.70 -4.53 11.91
N SER A 102 -3.79 -4.81 13.21
CA SER A 102 -4.35 -6.06 13.76
C SER A 102 -5.77 -6.38 13.30
N HIS A 103 -6.53 -5.37 12.87
CA HIS A 103 -7.88 -5.50 12.32
C HIS A 103 -7.90 -6.21 10.95
N ILE A 104 -6.76 -6.26 10.24
CA ILE A 104 -6.63 -6.96 8.97
C ILE A 104 -6.04 -8.35 9.23
N SER A 105 -6.83 -9.38 8.94
CA SER A 105 -6.40 -10.76 9.13
C SER A 105 -5.56 -11.25 7.93
N PRO A 106 -4.30 -11.68 8.15
CA PRO A 106 -3.48 -12.33 7.12
C PRO A 106 -4.16 -13.56 6.52
N ARG A 107 -4.91 -14.31 7.34
CA ARG A 107 -5.67 -15.49 6.92
C ARG A 107 -6.79 -15.14 5.96
N LYS A 108 -7.56 -14.09 6.25
CA LYS A 108 -8.62 -13.60 5.37
C LYS A 108 -8.07 -13.07 4.05
N LEU A 109 -6.93 -12.37 4.10
CA LEU A 109 -6.22 -11.94 2.90
C LEU A 109 -5.80 -13.13 2.01
N ALA A 110 -5.25 -14.18 2.62
CA ALA A 110 -4.87 -15.40 1.89
C ALA A 110 -6.07 -16.18 1.33
N ASP A 111 -7.24 -16.07 1.96
CA ASP A 111 -8.49 -16.66 1.48
C ASP A 111 -9.16 -15.85 0.36
N GLY A 112 -8.69 -14.63 0.11
CA GLY A 112 -9.29 -13.72 -0.86
C GLY A 112 -10.57 -13.04 -0.37
N ASP A 113 -10.72 -12.87 0.94
CA ASP A 113 -11.85 -12.16 1.54
C ASP A 113 -11.92 -10.72 1.03
N ASN A 114 -13.07 -10.35 0.45
CA ASN A 114 -13.25 -9.07 -0.21
C ASN A 114 -12.99 -7.88 0.73
N TRP A 115 -13.44 -7.96 1.98
CA TRP A 115 -13.24 -6.90 2.96
C TRP A 115 -11.75 -6.74 3.31
N ALA A 116 -11.08 -7.85 3.60
CA ALA A 116 -9.66 -7.83 3.92
C ALA A 116 -8.83 -7.26 2.76
N LEU A 117 -9.09 -7.72 1.53
CA LEU A 117 -8.40 -7.24 0.33
C LEU A 117 -8.69 -5.76 0.05
N PHE A 118 -9.95 -5.33 0.19
CA PHE A 118 -10.33 -3.93 0.03
C PHE A 118 -9.61 -3.05 1.04
N ASN A 119 -9.61 -3.43 2.32
CA ASN A 119 -8.94 -2.68 3.38
C ASN A 119 -7.43 -2.57 3.14
N LEU A 120 -6.79 -3.65 2.72
CA LEU A 120 -5.35 -3.60 2.39
C LEU A 120 -5.09 -2.68 1.20
N ALA A 121 -5.94 -2.75 0.15
CA ALA A 121 -5.83 -1.86 -0.99
C ALA A 121 -6.07 -0.39 -0.60
N GLU A 122 -6.98 -0.08 0.32
CA GLU A 122 -7.18 1.27 0.86
C GLU A 122 -5.91 1.79 1.54
N ILE A 123 -5.26 0.95 2.36
CA ILE A 123 -3.98 1.32 2.97
C ILE A 123 -2.96 1.67 1.92
N PHE A 124 -2.80 0.84 0.89
CA PHE A 124 -1.89 1.15 -0.20
C PHE A 124 -2.27 2.41 -0.99
N SER A 125 -3.57 2.67 -1.20
CA SER A 125 -4.05 3.88 -1.86
C SER A 125 -3.63 5.12 -1.08
N GLU A 126 -3.91 5.16 0.23
CA GLU A 126 -3.52 6.27 1.09
C GLU A 126 -1.99 6.44 1.15
N LEU A 127 -1.24 5.34 1.18
CA LEU A 127 0.23 5.38 1.10
C LEU A 127 0.74 5.99 -0.21
N CYS A 128 0.11 5.66 -1.35
CA CYS A 128 0.47 6.26 -2.62
C CYS A 128 0.22 7.77 -2.60
N ASP A 129 -0.94 8.21 -2.09
CA ASP A 129 -1.29 9.62 -2.01
C ASP A 129 -0.30 10.41 -1.12
N LEU A 130 0.12 9.82 0.00
CA LEU A 130 1.12 10.42 0.89
C LEU A 130 2.50 10.54 0.23
N LEU A 131 2.93 9.52 -0.52
CA LEU A 131 4.22 9.53 -1.20
C LEU A 131 4.25 10.54 -2.36
N LEU A 132 3.18 10.60 -3.17
CA LEU A 132 3.07 11.53 -4.29
C LEU A 132 3.02 12.99 -3.81
N GLN A 133 2.28 13.29 -2.74
CA GLN A 133 2.27 14.64 -2.14
C GLN A 133 3.67 15.13 -1.73
N HIS A 134 4.53 14.21 -1.29
CA HIS A 134 5.90 14.55 -0.90
C HIS A 134 6.84 14.82 -2.10
N GLU A 135 6.57 14.25 -3.27
CA GLU A 135 7.37 14.50 -4.49
C GLU A 135 7.05 15.86 -5.13
N ASP A 136 5.81 16.33 -5.03
CA ASP A 136 5.38 17.62 -5.57
C ASP A 136 5.89 18.83 -4.75
N ASP A 137 6.02 18.70 -3.43
CA ASP A 137 6.49 19.78 -2.53
C ASP A 137 7.98 20.11 -2.74
N ASP A 138 8.82 19.14 -3.14
CA ASP A 138 10.25 19.37 -3.42
C ASP A 138 10.52 20.11 -4.74
N CYS A 139 9.52 20.27 -5.61
CA CYS A 139 9.65 21.01 -6.88
C CYS A 139 9.43 22.53 -6.75
N GLN A 140 9.05 23.05 -5.59
CA GLN A 140 8.87 24.49 -5.37
C GLN A 140 9.99 25.10 -4.49
N ARG A 141 11.22 25.14 -5.02
CA ARG A 141 12.14 26.23 -4.63
C ARG A 141 11.88 27.44 -5.52
N PRO A 142 11.43 28.58 -4.96
CA PRO A 142 11.36 29.82 -5.72
C PRO A 142 12.79 30.24 -6.05
N SER A 143 13.06 30.43 -7.34
CA SER A 143 14.22 31.18 -7.78
C SER A 143 13.90 32.65 -7.51
N ASP A 144 14.19 33.11 -6.29
CA ASP A 144 14.05 34.52 -5.91
C ASP A 144 15.14 35.38 -6.58
N PRO A 145 14.95 36.70 -6.64
CA PRO A 145 14.92 37.49 -7.86
C PRO A 145 16.29 38.12 -8.13
N HIS A 146 16.74 38.06 -9.37
CA HIS A 146 17.93 38.82 -9.74
C HIS A 146 17.58 40.30 -9.79
N SER A 147 18.15 41.03 -8.84
CA SER A 147 18.35 42.47 -8.82
C SER A 147 18.59 43.03 -10.22
N ALA A 148 17.75 43.97 -10.62
CA ALA A 148 18.07 44.96 -11.62
C ALA A 148 17.88 46.33 -10.98
N GLU A 149 18.85 46.71 -10.13
CA GLU A 149 19.19 48.11 -9.97
C GLU A 149 20.08 48.49 -11.16
N GLY A 150 19.59 49.43 -11.96
CA GLY A 150 20.25 50.02 -13.12
C GLY A 150 19.43 51.18 -13.63
#